data_AF-A0A327R737-F1
#
_entry.id   AF-A0A327R737-F1
#
_cell.length_a   1.000
_cell.length_b   1.000
_cell.length_c   1.000
_cell.angle_alpha   90.00
_cell.angle_beta   90.00
_cell.angle_gamma   90.00
#
_symmetry.space_group_name_H-M   'P 1'
#
loop_
_entity.id
_entity.type
_entity.pdbx_description
1 polymer ?
#
loop_
_entity_poly.entity_id
_entity_poly.type
_entity_poly.pdbx_seq_one_letter_code
_entity_poly.pdbx_strand_id
1 'polypeptide(L)'
;MKDNFSFKHRLDAFFFVAGASILLVRTIIMLSQNSMISMVGWVAALLFMEFLFDLGWLFSSILWWISNKRKWLKITLRLAATAIILHAIRVLIFILGRVGPWIDFDYRPEYRPLQYSDRTWIYFAAIMSILGVIGVIVVWIARRHLKTRKGSQ
;
A
#
# COMPACT_ATOMS: atom_id res chain seq x y z
N MET A 1 -11.99 19.61 31.15
CA MET A 1 -12.42 19.46 29.74
C MET A 1 -11.62 18.33 29.08
N LYS A 2 -11.84 17.11 29.58
CA LYS A 2 -11.49 15.84 28.92
C LYS A 2 -12.71 15.47 28.06
N ASP A 3 -12.54 14.58 27.09
CA ASP A 3 -13.64 13.88 26.37
C ASP A 3 -14.03 14.33 24.96
N ASN A 4 -13.15 15.01 24.22
CA ASN A 4 -13.18 14.97 22.74
C ASN A 4 -12.19 13.93 22.15
N PHE A 5 -11.72 12.98 22.97
CA PHE A 5 -10.55 12.14 22.71
C PHE A 5 -10.85 10.77 22.06
N SER A 6 -12.11 10.39 21.80
CA SER A 6 -12.42 8.98 21.53
C SER A 6 -12.82 8.66 20.09
N PHE A 7 -13.68 9.47 19.45
CA PHE A 7 -14.31 9.03 18.19
C PHE A 7 -13.41 9.18 16.96
N LYS A 8 -12.83 10.37 16.74
CA LYS A 8 -11.99 10.62 15.54
C LYS A 8 -10.78 9.69 15.46
N HIS A 9 -10.09 9.44 16.58
CA HIS A 9 -8.95 8.53 16.61
C HIS A 9 -9.33 7.07 16.37
N ARG A 10 -10.49 6.63 16.87
CA ARG A 10 -10.99 5.28 16.58
C ARG A 10 -11.41 5.14 15.13
N LEU A 11 -12.02 6.18 14.56
CA LEU A 11 -12.39 6.23 13.14
C LEU A 11 -11.15 6.20 12.24
N ASP A 12 -10.12 6.98 12.57
CA ASP A 12 -8.84 6.96 11.86
C ASP A 12 -8.20 5.56 11.93
N ALA A 13 -8.10 4.98 13.13
CA ALA A 13 -7.56 3.63 13.31
C ALA A 13 -8.35 2.58 12.53
N PHE A 14 -9.68 2.69 12.49
CA PHE A 14 -10.54 1.85 11.68
C PHE A 14 -10.22 1.97 10.18
N PHE A 15 -10.06 3.19 9.65
CA PHE A 15 -9.66 3.38 8.25
C PHE A 15 -8.28 2.80 7.95
N PHE A 16 -7.32 2.92 8.87
CA PHE A 16 -5.99 2.30 8.72
C PHE A 16 -6.07 0.77 8.71
N VAL A 17 -6.88 0.17 9.59
CA VAL A 17 -7.12 -1.28 9.60
C VAL A 17 -7.81 -1.72 8.30
N ALA A 18 -8.87 -1.03 7.88
CA ALA A 18 -9.60 -1.37 6.66
C ALA A 18 -8.69 -1.27 5.42
N GLY A 19 -7.90 -0.21 5.30
CA GLY A 19 -6.92 -0.05 4.22
C GLY A 19 -5.87 -1.16 4.19
N ALA A 20 -5.28 -1.49 5.35
CA ALA A 20 -4.31 -2.58 5.46
C ALA A 20 -4.93 -3.94 5.11
N SER A 21 -6.16 -4.21 5.57
CA SER A 21 -6.88 -5.45 5.27
C SER A 21 -7.17 -5.60 3.78
N ILE A 22 -7.57 -4.52 3.10
CA ILE A 22 -7.84 -4.56 1.65
C ILE A 22 -6.57 -4.91 0.86
N LEU A 23 -5.44 -4.27 1.18
CA LEU A 23 -4.17 -4.60 0.53
C LEU A 23 -3.73 -6.03 0.83
N LEU A 24 -3.84 -6.44 2.10
CA LEU A 24 -3.47 -7.79 2.53
C LEU A 24 -4.31 -8.87 1.83
N VAL A 25 -5.63 -8.70 1.75
CA VAL A 25 -6.53 -9.64 1.05
C VAL A 25 -6.12 -9.79 -0.41
N ARG A 26 -5.82 -8.67 -1.08
CA ARG A 26 -5.33 -8.70 -2.46
C ARG A 26 -4.03 -9.49 -2.57
N THR A 27 -3.08 -9.25 -1.67
CA THR A 27 -1.80 -9.97 -1.65
C THR A 27 -2.01 -11.47 -1.41
N ILE A 28 -2.91 -11.86 -0.51
CA ILE A 28 -3.28 -13.27 -0.26
C ILE A 28 -3.89 -13.92 -1.50
N ILE A 29 -4.81 -13.24 -2.19
CA ILE A 29 -5.42 -13.75 -3.43
C ILE A 29 -4.35 -13.98 -4.50
N MET A 30 -3.38 -13.07 -4.62
CA MET A 30 -2.29 -13.25 -5.58
C MET A 30 -1.39 -14.43 -5.22
N LEU A 31 -1.08 -14.60 -3.93
CA LEU A 31 -0.31 -15.74 -3.44
C LEU A 31 -1.05 -17.07 -3.70
N SER A 32 -2.37 -17.12 -3.49
CA SER A 32 -3.17 -18.32 -3.77
C SER A 32 -3.30 -18.66 -5.25
N GLN A 33 -3.16 -17.67 -6.14
CA GLN A 33 -3.12 -17.84 -7.59
C GLN A 33 -1.72 -18.24 -8.12
N ASN A 34 -0.82 -18.74 -7.27
CA ASN A 34 0.56 -19.09 -7.64
C ASN A 34 1.36 -17.93 -8.29
N SER A 35 1.10 -16.69 -7.88
CA SER A 35 1.83 -15.51 -8.38
C SER A 35 3.35 -15.63 -8.15
N MET A 36 3.78 -16.30 -7.07
CA MET A 36 5.20 -16.49 -6.76
C MET A 36 5.97 -17.31 -7.81
N ILE A 37 5.28 -18.24 -8.49
CA ILE A 37 5.88 -19.10 -9.51
C ILE A 37 5.85 -18.39 -10.88
N SER A 38 4.77 -17.67 -11.14
CA SER A 38 4.50 -17.02 -12.43
C SER A 38 5.24 -15.68 -12.58
N MET A 39 5.59 -15.01 -11.49
CA MET A 39 6.37 -13.76 -11.51
C MET A 39 7.87 -14.00 -11.67
N VAL A 40 8.56 -12.98 -12.19
CA VAL A 40 10.03 -12.94 -12.21
C VAL A 40 10.54 -12.83 -10.76
N GLY A 41 11.68 -13.44 -10.45
CA GLY A 41 12.15 -13.62 -9.06
C GLY A 41 12.21 -12.33 -8.23
N TRP A 42 12.61 -11.20 -8.83
CA TRP A 42 12.66 -9.92 -8.13
C TRP A 42 11.26 -9.30 -7.89
N VAL A 43 10.29 -9.55 -8.78
CA VAL A 43 8.88 -9.16 -8.60
C VAL A 43 8.21 -10.03 -7.54
N ALA A 44 8.54 -11.31 -7.50
CA ALA A 44 8.10 -12.22 -6.44
C ALA A 44 8.66 -11.80 -5.07
N ALA A 45 9.93 -11.38 -5.01
CA ALA A 45 10.52 -10.81 -3.80
C ALA A 45 9.80 -9.52 -3.36
N LEU A 46 9.44 -8.64 -4.29
CA LEU A 46 8.65 -7.44 -4.01
C LEU A 46 7.25 -7.79 -3.46
N LEU A 47 6.57 -8.79 -4.03
CA LEU A 47 5.27 -9.28 -3.54
C LEU A 47 5.38 -9.83 -2.11
N PHE A 48 6.44 -10.58 -1.81
CA PHE A 48 6.70 -11.09 -0.47
C PHE A 48 6.98 -9.96 0.53
N MET A 49 7.75 -8.95 0.13
CA MET A 49 8.00 -7.77 0.97
C MET A 49 6.70 -6.97 1.20
N GLU A 50 5.89 -6.75 0.16
CA GLU A 50 4.56 -6.10 0.26
C GLU A 50 3.70 -6.82 1.31
N PHE A 51 3.62 -8.16 1.24
CA PHE A 51 2.91 -8.98 2.21
C PHE A 51 3.38 -8.76 3.66
N LEU A 52 4.69 -8.76 3.90
CA LEU A 52 5.25 -8.53 5.24
C LEU A 52 4.93 -7.12 5.76
N PHE A 53 4.99 -6.11 4.89
CA PHE A 53 4.64 -4.74 5.26
C PHE A 53 3.14 -4.56 5.52
N ASP A 54 2.27 -5.22 4.74
CA ASP A 54 0.83 -5.22 4.95
C ASP A 54 0.47 -5.84 6.30
N LEU A 55 1.08 -6.98 6.65
CA LEU A 55 0.91 -7.61 7.97
C LEU A 55 1.39 -6.71 9.11
N GLY A 56 2.59 -6.13 8.96
CA GLY A 56 3.15 -5.23 9.96
C GLY A 56 2.28 -3.98 10.15
N TRP A 57 1.76 -3.43 9.05
CA TRP A 57 0.86 -2.29 9.06
C TRP A 57 -0.47 -2.64 9.76
N LEU A 58 -1.09 -3.77 9.40
CA LEU A 58 -2.32 -4.24 10.02
C LEU A 58 -2.14 -4.44 11.53
N PHE A 59 -1.10 -5.19 11.92
CA PHE A 59 -0.78 -5.47 13.31
C PHE A 59 -0.56 -4.19 14.12
N SER A 60 0.22 -3.25 13.58
CA SER A 60 0.49 -1.96 14.23
C SER A 60 -0.78 -1.10 14.34
N SER A 61 -1.66 -1.15 13.34
CA SER A 61 -2.94 -0.42 13.35
C SER A 61 -3.90 -0.97 14.40
N ILE A 62 -3.98 -2.30 14.56
CA ILE A 62 -4.77 -2.95 15.61
C ILE A 62 -4.20 -2.60 16.99
N LEU A 63 -2.88 -2.69 17.17
CA LEU A 63 -2.24 -2.30 18.42
C LEU A 63 -2.43 -0.81 18.74
N TRP A 64 -2.40 0.06 17.74
CA TRP A 64 -2.72 1.46 17.91
C TRP A 64 -4.19 1.66 18.31
N TRP A 65 -5.12 0.94 17.68
CA TRP A 65 -6.55 1.00 18.00
C TRP A 65 -6.83 0.60 19.46
N ILE A 66 -6.21 -0.48 19.95
CA ILE A 66 -6.41 -0.98 21.31
C ILE A 66 -5.71 -0.09 22.35
N SER A 67 -4.43 0.21 22.14
CA SER A 67 -3.60 0.85 23.17
C SER A 67 -3.60 2.38 23.11
N ASN A 68 -4.02 2.97 21.98
CA ASN A 68 -4.02 4.40 21.69
C ASN A 68 -2.71 5.14 22.03
N LYS A 69 -1.57 4.43 22.06
CA LYS A 69 -0.27 5.05 22.35
C LYS A 69 0.29 5.71 21.09
N ARG A 70 0.82 6.92 21.25
CA ARG A 70 1.46 7.70 20.17
C ARG A 70 2.64 6.99 19.49
N LYS A 71 3.29 6.04 20.20
CA LYS A 71 4.35 5.18 19.64
C LYS A 71 3.81 4.35 18.47
N TRP A 72 2.67 3.68 18.64
CA TRP A 72 2.09 2.81 17.62
C TRP A 72 1.57 3.60 16.42
N LEU A 73 0.95 4.76 16.63
CA LEU A 73 0.57 5.67 15.55
C LEU A 73 1.74 5.99 14.62
N LYS A 74 2.92 6.33 15.16
CA LYS A 74 4.10 6.64 14.35
C LYS A 74 4.58 5.43 13.54
N ILE A 75 4.50 4.23 14.12
CA ILE A 75 4.90 2.97 13.47
C ILE A 75 3.91 2.66 12.35
N THR A 76 2.61 2.66 12.64
CA THR A 76 1.52 2.49 11.67
C THR A 76 1.67 3.41 10.47
N LEU A 77 1.93 4.70 10.71
CA LEU A 77 2.09 5.68 9.62
C LEU A 77 3.31 5.40 8.74
N ARG A 78 4.42 4.93 9.33
CA ARG A 78 5.62 4.55 8.56
C ARG A 78 5.38 3.30 7.74
N LEU A 79 4.78 2.28 8.34
CA LEU A 79 4.46 1.02 7.67
C LEU A 79 3.42 1.23 6.56
N ALA A 80 2.38 2.03 6.81
CA ALA A 80 1.39 2.40 5.80
C ALA A 80 2.04 3.11 4.61
N ALA A 81 2.91 4.09 4.85
CA ALA A 81 3.61 4.79 3.77
C ALA A 81 4.50 3.83 2.96
N THR A 82 5.26 2.96 3.62
CA THR A 82 6.11 1.97 2.94
C THR A 82 5.28 0.97 2.14
N ALA A 83 4.19 0.44 2.70
CA ALA A 83 3.29 -0.50 2.03
C ALA A 83 2.67 0.13 0.78
N ILE A 84 2.17 1.37 0.88
CA ILE A 84 1.61 2.10 -0.26
C ILE A 84 2.66 2.35 -1.36
N ILE A 85 3.90 2.70 -0.98
CA ILE A 85 4.99 2.89 -1.95
C ILE A 85 5.33 1.58 -2.65
N LEU A 86 5.50 0.49 -1.91
CA LEU A 86 5.78 -0.83 -2.48
C LEU A 86 4.66 -1.29 -3.41
N HIS A 87 3.41 -1.13 -2.97
CA HIS A 87 2.24 -1.40 -3.78
C HIS A 87 2.24 -0.61 -5.08
N ALA A 88 2.54 0.69 -5.02
CA ALA A 88 2.58 1.55 -6.20
C ALA A 88 3.69 1.16 -7.17
N ILE A 89 4.89 0.85 -6.67
CA ILE A 89 5.99 0.32 -7.48
C ILE A 89 5.55 -0.97 -8.19
N ARG A 90 4.87 -1.86 -7.47
CA ARG A 90 4.41 -3.13 -8.04
C ARG A 90 3.31 -2.96 -9.09
N VAL A 91 2.40 -2.00 -8.90
CA VAL A 91 1.41 -1.62 -9.92
C VAL A 91 2.11 -1.04 -11.15
N LEU A 92 3.13 -0.20 -10.96
CA LEU A 92 3.94 0.32 -12.06
C LEU A 92 4.65 -0.79 -12.84
N ILE A 93 5.27 -1.75 -12.15
CA ILE A 93 5.93 -2.92 -12.78
C ILE A 93 4.92 -3.72 -13.59
N PHE A 94 3.73 -3.99 -13.03
CA PHE A 94 2.66 -4.66 -13.73
C PHE A 94 2.25 -3.91 -15.01
N ILE A 95 2.13 -2.58 -14.97
CA ILE A 95 1.78 -1.79 -16.15
C ILE A 95 2.91 -1.84 -17.19
N LEU A 96 4.17 -1.64 -16.78
CA LEU A 96 5.32 -1.67 -17.67
C LEU A 96 5.48 -3.03 -18.35
N GLY A 97 5.26 -4.13 -17.63
CA GLY A 97 5.33 -5.48 -18.18
C GLY A 97 4.17 -5.86 -19.10
N ARG A 98 3.03 -5.14 -19.03
CA ARG A 98 1.83 -5.42 -19.85
C ARG A 98 1.60 -4.43 -21.00
N VAL A 99 2.07 -3.19 -20.86
CA VAL A 99 1.82 -2.10 -21.81
C VAL A 99 3.12 -1.56 -22.41
N GLY A 100 4.25 -1.70 -21.71
CA GLY A 100 5.55 -1.22 -22.17
C GLY A 100 6.29 -2.21 -23.07
N PRO A 101 7.41 -1.79 -23.68
CA PRO A 101 8.27 -2.66 -24.51
C PRO A 101 9.05 -3.71 -23.70
N TRP A 102 8.87 -3.74 -22.37
CA TRP A 102 9.65 -4.56 -21.44
C TRP A 102 9.00 -5.94 -21.30
N ILE A 103 9.24 -6.77 -22.31
CA ILE A 103 8.84 -8.18 -22.29
C ILE A 103 9.57 -8.88 -21.13
N ASP A 104 8.84 -9.70 -20.36
CA ASP A 104 9.33 -10.46 -19.18
C ASP A 104 9.76 -9.63 -17.97
N PHE A 105 9.20 -8.42 -17.82
CA PHE A 105 9.51 -7.56 -16.68
C PHE A 105 8.64 -7.85 -15.44
N ASP A 106 7.41 -8.31 -15.62
CA ASP A 106 6.44 -8.60 -14.54
C ASP A 106 6.23 -10.10 -14.31
N TYR A 107 6.07 -10.86 -15.39
CA TYR A 107 5.80 -12.29 -15.41
C TYR A 107 6.87 -13.04 -16.20
N ARG A 108 7.09 -14.31 -15.84
CA ARG A 108 7.85 -15.24 -16.68
C ARG A 108 7.10 -15.47 -18.00
N PRO A 109 7.82 -15.64 -19.12
CA PRO A 109 7.21 -15.77 -20.45
C PRO A 109 6.19 -16.92 -20.54
N GLU A 110 6.47 -18.03 -19.85
CA GLU A 110 5.64 -19.26 -19.79
C GLU A 110 4.25 -19.05 -19.19
N TYR A 111 4.09 -18.04 -18.33
CA TYR A 111 2.85 -17.77 -17.59
C TYR A 111 2.13 -16.52 -18.08
N ARG A 112 2.55 -15.96 -19.22
CA ARG A 112 1.80 -14.86 -19.83
C ARG A 112 0.49 -15.39 -20.39
N PRO A 113 -0.69 -14.92 -19.91
CA PRO A 113 -1.91 -15.19 -20.63
C PRO A 113 -1.80 -14.56 -22.02
N LEU A 114 -2.25 -15.29 -23.05
CA LEU A 114 -2.48 -14.78 -24.40
C LEU A 114 -3.46 -13.59 -24.32
N GLN A 115 -2.91 -12.39 -24.17
CA GLN A 115 -3.42 -11.03 -24.39
C GLN A 115 -4.96 -10.75 -24.38
N TYR A 116 -5.75 -11.32 -23.48
CA TYR A 116 -7.15 -10.89 -23.24
C TYR A 116 -7.37 -10.37 -21.82
N SER A 117 -6.39 -9.63 -21.28
CA SER A 117 -6.66 -8.73 -20.16
C SER A 117 -7.22 -7.44 -20.75
N ASP A 118 -8.47 -7.14 -20.42
CA ASP A 118 -9.16 -5.93 -20.83
C ASP A 118 -8.35 -4.70 -20.34
N ARG A 119 -7.71 -3.99 -21.28
CA ARG A 119 -6.71 -2.94 -21.00
C ARG A 119 -7.24 -1.85 -20.07
N THR A 120 -8.56 -1.67 -20.07
CA THR A 120 -9.31 -0.79 -19.18
C THR A 120 -8.96 -0.98 -17.71
N TRP A 121 -8.86 -2.24 -17.24
CA TRP A 121 -8.53 -2.53 -15.84
C TRP A 121 -7.09 -2.19 -15.47
N ILE A 122 -6.17 -2.31 -16.42
CA ILE A 122 -4.76 -1.95 -16.24
C ILE A 122 -4.64 -0.44 -16.01
N TYR A 123 -5.31 0.37 -16.85
CA TYR A 123 -5.32 1.82 -16.70
C TYR A 123 -6.04 2.27 -15.43
N PHE A 124 -7.16 1.63 -15.07
CA PHE A 124 -7.87 1.91 -13.82
C PHE A 124 -6.97 1.68 -12.60
N ALA A 125 -6.27 0.54 -12.55
CA ALA A 125 -5.32 0.23 -11.48
C ALA A 125 -4.17 1.26 -11.42
N ALA A 126 -3.68 1.71 -12.57
CA ALA A 126 -2.66 2.75 -12.67
C ALA A 126 -3.12 4.07 -12.03
N ILE A 127 -4.30 4.55 -12.41
CA ILE A 127 -4.86 5.81 -11.91
C ILE A 127 -5.07 5.73 -10.40
N MET A 128 -5.66 4.62 -9.90
CA MET A 128 -5.86 4.41 -8.47
C MET A 128 -4.55 4.39 -7.69
N SER A 129 -3.50 3.79 -8.25
CA SER A 129 -2.16 3.78 -7.64
C SER A 129 -1.55 5.18 -7.57
N ILE A 130 -1.63 5.96 -8.65
CA ILE A 130 -1.16 7.35 -8.69
C ILE A 130 -1.90 8.20 -7.66
N LEU A 131 -3.23 8.09 -7.58
CA LEU A 131 -4.03 8.80 -6.60
C LEU A 131 -3.64 8.45 -5.16
N GLY A 132 -3.33 7.18 -4.89
CA GLY A 132 -2.80 6.73 -3.59
C GLY A 132 -1.48 7.40 -3.23
N VAL A 133 -0.53 7.49 -4.17
CA VAL A 133 0.76 8.16 -3.97
C VAL A 133 0.58 9.67 -3.75
N ILE A 134 -0.28 10.32 -4.54
CA ILE A 134 -0.60 11.75 -4.37
C ILE A 134 -1.18 11.99 -2.96
N GLY A 135 -2.07 11.13 -2.49
CA GLY A 135 -2.62 11.22 -1.13
C GLY A 135 -1.53 11.19 -0.06
N VAL A 136 -0.56 10.29 -0.18
CA VAL A 136 0.60 10.22 0.74
C VAL A 136 1.43 11.50 0.69
N ILE A 137 1.69 12.04 -0.50
CA ILE A 137 2.45 13.28 -0.69
C ILE A 137 1.73 14.48 -0.05
N VAL A 138 0.43 14.62 -0.29
CA VAL A 138 -0.39 15.71 0.28
C VAL A 138 -0.37 15.65 1.81
N VAL A 139 -0.55 14.46 2.40
CA VAL A 139 -0.48 14.26 3.86
C VAL A 139 0.91 14.61 4.40
N TRP A 140 1.97 14.26 3.66
CA TRP A 140 3.35 14.56 4.05
C TRP A 140 3.64 16.08 4.02
N ILE A 141 3.22 16.77 2.95
CA ILE A 141 3.36 18.23 2.80
C ILE A 141 2.58 18.95 3.91
N ALA A 142 1.31 18.58 4.13
CA ALA A 142 0.50 19.16 5.20
C ALA A 142 1.15 19.02 6.58
N ARG A 143 1.77 17.86 6.86
CA ARG A 143 2.53 17.63 8.10
C ARG A 143 3.78 18.50 8.22
N ARG A 144 4.50 18.78 7.12
CA ARG A 144 5.64 19.70 7.15
C ARG A 144 5.20 21.12 7.52
N HIS A 145 4.13 21.63 6.88
CA HIS A 145 3.64 22.99 7.14
C HIS A 145 3.11 23.20 8.57
N LEU A 146 2.51 22.18 9.17
CA LEU A 146 2.09 22.23 10.58
C LEU A 146 3.27 22.23 11.56
N LYS A 147 4.41 21.64 11.16
CA LYS A 147 5.61 21.57 11.99
C LYS A 147 6.39 22.90 11.96
N THR A 148 6.43 23.59 10.82
CA THR A 148 7.06 24.91 10.71
C THR A 148 6.29 25.98 11.46
N ARG A 149 4.95 25.97 11.47
CA ARG A 149 4.13 26.92 12.25
C ARG A 149 4.25 26.79 13.78
N LYS A 150 4.61 25.61 14.29
CA LYS A 150 4.81 25.37 15.73
C LYS A 150 6.22 25.67 16.23
N GLY A 151 7.18 25.91 15.34
CA GLY A 151 8.54 26.32 15.70
C GLY A 151 8.75 27.84 15.70
N SER A 152 7.71 28.60 15.37
CA SER A 152 7.69 30.07 15.31
C SER A 152 6.78 30.70 16.38
N GLN A 153 6.38 29.91 17.38
CA GLN A 153 5.77 30.34 18.65
C GLN A 153 6.64 29.83 19.79
#